data_AF-A0A936LRE0-F1
#
_entry.id   AF-A0A936LRE0-F1
#
_cell.length_a   1.000
_cell.length_b   1.000
_cell.length_c   1.000
_cell.angle_alpha   90.00
_cell.angle_beta   90.00
_cell.angle_gamma   90.00
#
_symmetry.space_group_name_H-M   'P 1'
#
loop_
_entity.id
_entity.type
_entity.pdbx_description
1 polymer ?
#
loop_
_entity_poly.entity_id
_entity_poly.type
_entity_poly.pdbx_seq_one_letter_code
_entity_poly.pdbx_strand_id
1 'polypeptide(L)'
;MESHAWYPAEIRLIRNLPDIHSFGDAQSFRSFKAFDGLNYRDKINSRPLRVRKIDAEIYHYGWVRPPSMMQQKTVVMDGAYHDADEVKRRHAQRSSDFDYGNMNDYSVFKDTHPQVLKDFINRFNWKDRLHFEKNYKPARPSLKHEKLKYKILSAIEQQCLGGRHLFGYRNWKVVGD
;
A
#
# COMPACT_ATOMS: atom_id res chain seq x y z
N MET A 1 -1.50 4.43 13.11
CA MET A 1 -2.18 3.13 13.02
C MET A 1 -1.28 2.23 12.23
N GLU A 2 -1.00 1.06 12.77
CA GLU A 2 -0.68 -0.16 12.03
C GLU A 2 -2.01 -0.78 11.61
N SER A 3 -2.19 -1.10 10.33
CA SER A 3 -3.49 -1.53 9.80
C SER A 3 -3.40 -2.85 9.07
N HIS A 4 -4.42 -3.68 9.29
CA HIS A 4 -4.65 -4.89 8.52
C HIS A 4 -4.77 -4.63 7.00
N ALA A 5 -5.10 -3.39 6.62
CA ALA A 5 -5.23 -3.02 5.22
C ALA A 5 -3.89 -3.06 4.44
N TRP A 6 -2.74 -3.04 5.13
CA TRP A 6 -1.41 -3.02 4.53
C TRP A 6 -0.73 -4.39 4.56
N TYR A 7 0.28 -4.55 3.71
CA TYR A 7 1.03 -5.78 3.61
C TYR A 7 2.19 -5.80 4.61
N PRO A 8 2.27 -6.83 5.48
CA PRO A 8 3.33 -6.91 6.49
C PRO A 8 4.67 -7.36 5.89
N ALA A 9 4.65 -7.98 4.71
CA ALA A 9 5.85 -8.47 4.03
C ALA A 9 5.60 -8.54 2.51
N GLU A 10 6.66 -8.29 1.75
CA GLU A 10 6.68 -8.33 0.29
C GLU A 10 8.00 -8.94 -0.20
N ILE A 11 7.99 -9.51 -1.41
CA ILE A 11 9.23 -9.99 -2.04
C ILE A 11 9.87 -8.79 -2.75
N ARG A 12 11.00 -8.32 -2.21
CA ARG A 12 11.68 -7.09 -2.69
C ARG A 12 13.04 -7.35 -3.32
N LEU A 13 13.63 -8.50 -3.04
CA LEU A 13 14.87 -8.95 -3.64
C LEU A 13 14.63 -10.30 -4.30
N ILE A 14 14.99 -10.39 -5.58
CA ILE A 14 14.90 -11.62 -6.36
C ILE A 14 16.24 -11.91 -7.01
N ARG A 15 16.48 -13.19 -7.33
CA ARG A 15 17.55 -13.55 -8.26
C ARG A 15 17.10 -13.18 -9.67
N ASN A 16 18.02 -12.67 -10.48
CA ASN A 16 17.75 -12.38 -11.89
C ASN A 16 17.74 -13.69 -12.70
N LEU A 17 16.67 -14.48 -12.53
CA LEU A 17 16.45 -15.71 -13.26
C LEU A 17 15.30 -15.50 -14.25
N PRO A 18 15.42 -16.03 -15.49
CA PRO A 18 14.44 -15.78 -16.55
C PRO A 18 13.07 -16.38 -16.25
N ASP A 19 12.96 -17.33 -15.32
CA ASP A 19 11.70 -17.94 -14.93
C ASP A 19 10.95 -17.15 -13.83
N ILE A 20 11.57 -16.12 -13.25
CA ILE A 20 10.98 -15.33 -12.17
C ILE A 20 10.30 -14.08 -12.73
N HIS A 21 8.98 -13.99 -12.53
CA HIS A 21 8.18 -12.85 -12.96
C HIS A 21 7.30 -12.31 -11.83
N SER A 22 6.91 -11.05 -11.96
CA SER A 22 5.92 -10.42 -11.06
C SER A 22 4.64 -11.25 -11.05
N PHE A 23 3.94 -11.28 -9.92
CA PHE A 23 2.67 -11.98 -9.80
C PHE A 23 1.60 -11.07 -9.20
N GLY A 24 0.55 -10.83 -9.99
CA GLY A 24 -0.45 -9.82 -9.73
C GLY A 24 0.13 -8.44 -9.95
N ASP A 25 0.06 -7.62 -8.90
CA ASP A 25 0.67 -6.29 -8.88
C ASP A 25 2.06 -6.34 -8.23
N ALA A 26 2.66 -5.19 -7.93
CA ALA A 26 4.05 -5.05 -7.48
C ALA A 26 4.34 -5.55 -6.04
N GLN A 27 3.70 -6.64 -5.60
CA GLN A 27 3.79 -7.18 -4.25
C GLN A 27 4.63 -8.47 -4.16
N SER A 28 4.59 -9.31 -5.19
CA SER A 28 5.15 -10.65 -5.13
C SER A 28 5.64 -11.14 -6.48
N PHE A 29 6.37 -12.24 -6.45
CA PHE A 29 6.95 -12.89 -7.63
C PHE A 29 6.69 -14.40 -7.57
N ARG A 30 6.60 -15.03 -8.74
CA ARG A 30 6.50 -16.49 -8.89
C ARG A 30 7.49 -16.96 -9.94
N SER A 31 7.86 -18.24 -9.84
CA SER A 31 8.62 -18.94 -10.87
C SER A 31 7.63 -19.61 -11.82
N PHE A 32 7.77 -19.37 -13.12
CA PHE A 32 6.92 -19.90 -14.18
C PHE A 32 7.74 -20.78 -15.11
N LYS A 33 7.23 -21.97 -15.45
CA LYS A 33 7.90 -22.84 -16.45
C LYS A 33 7.82 -22.26 -17.86
N ALA A 34 6.73 -21.58 -18.17
CA ALA A 34 6.49 -20.85 -19.41
C ALA A 34 5.62 -19.65 -19.06
N PHE A 35 6.17 -18.43 -19.16
CA PHE A 35 5.44 -17.19 -18.94
C PHE A 35 5.08 -16.58 -20.29
N ASP A 36 3.81 -16.21 -20.47
CA ASP A 36 3.29 -15.67 -21.72
C ASP A 36 3.54 -14.16 -21.89
N GLY A 37 4.02 -13.48 -20.84
CA GLY A 37 4.25 -12.03 -20.85
C GLY A 37 2.96 -11.21 -20.68
N LEU A 38 1.80 -11.84 -20.54
CA LEU A 38 0.49 -11.19 -20.58
C LEU A 38 -0.31 -11.43 -19.30
N ASN A 39 -0.31 -12.66 -18.78
CA ASN A 39 -1.20 -13.08 -17.69
C ASN A 39 -0.49 -13.12 -16.34
N TYR A 40 -0.19 -11.94 -15.79
CA TYR A 40 0.51 -11.79 -14.49
C TYR A 40 -0.26 -12.33 -13.28
N ARG A 41 -1.56 -12.64 -13.41
CA ARG A 41 -2.40 -13.18 -12.32
C ARG A 41 -2.64 -14.69 -12.42
N ASP A 42 -2.23 -15.32 -13.52
CA ASP A 42 -2.40 -16.74 -13.71
C ASP A 42 -1.37 -17.55 -12.90
N LYS A 43 -1.82 -18.68 -12.36
CA LYS A 43 -0.99 -19.62 -11.61
C LYS A 43 -0.62 -20.85 -12.43
N ILE A 44 -1.16 -21.03 -13.63
CA ILE A 44 -0.83 -22.16 -14.50
C ILE A 44 0.69 -22.25 -14.69
N ASN A 45 1.22 -23.47 -14.57
CA ASN A 45 2.65 -23.76 -14.73
C ASN A 45 3.60 -22.94 -13.82
N SER A 46 3.10 -22.43 -12.69
CA SER A 46 3.87 -21.58 -11.79
C SER A 46 4.01 -22.18 -10.38
N ARG A 47 5.03 -21.74 -9.65
CA ARG A 47 5.20 -22.06 -8.22
C ARG A 47 5.57 -20.80 -7.41
N PRO A 48 5.16 -20.73 -6.14
CA PRO A 48 5.64 -19.68 -5.24
C PRO A 48 7.15 -19.78 -5.05
N LEU A 49 7.79 -18.65 -4.81
CA LEU A 49 9.22 -18.62 -4.50
C LEU A 49 9.49 -19.12 -3.07
N ARG A 50 10.68 -19.70 -2.89
CA ARG A 50 11.26 -19.98 -1.57
C ARG A 50 12.01 -18.72 -1.14
N VAL A 51 11.64 -18.13 -0.01
CA VAL A 51 12.14 -16.82 0.44
C VAL A 51 12.67 -16.90 1.87
N ARG A 52 13.56 -15.97 2.21
CA ARG A 52 13.99 -15.71 3.58
C ARG A 52 13.54 -14.33 4.00
N LYS A 53 13.12 -14.19 5.25
CA LYS A 53 12.94 -12.87 5.85
C LYS A 53 14.34 -12.31 6.12
N ILE A 54 14.53 -11.04 5.80
CA ILE A 54 15.74 -10.30 6.15
C ILE A 54 15.36 -9.25 7.18
N ASP A 55 16.32 -8.86 8.02
CA ASP A 55 16.17 -7.79 8.99
C ASP A 55 16.34 -6.43 8.31
N ALA A 56 15.35 -6.07 7.49
CA ALA A 56 15.31 -4.80 6.77
C ALA A 56 13.87 -4.33 6.59
N GLU A 57 13.67 -3.03 6.68
CA GLU A 57 12.38 -2.37 6.48
C GLU A 57 12.44 -1.44 5.26
N ILE A 58 11.34 -1.35 4.52
CA ILE A 58 11.21 -0.47 3.36
C ILE A 58 10.03 0.47 3.60
N TYR A 59 10.32 1.76 3.71
CA TYR A 59 9.32 2.80 3.87
C TYR A 59 8.83 3.29 2.51
N HIS A 60 7.51 3.25 2.31
CA HIS A 60 6.89 3.64 1.04
C HIS A 60 6.24 5.03 1.13
N TYR A 61 6.82 6.00 0.42
CA TYR A 61 6.36 7.41 0.41
C TYR A 61 5.32 7.71 -0.69
N GLY A 62 4.69 6.68 -1.26
CA GLY A 62 3.81 6.83 -2.44
C GLY A 62 2.52 7.62 -2.20
N TRP A 63 2.14 7.84 -0.94
CA TRP A 63 0.96 8.61 -0.53
C TRP A 63 1.32 9.93 0.19
N VAL A 64 2.52 10.45 0.00
CA VAL A 64 2.96 11.71 0.63
C VAL A 64 3.13 12.79 -0.45
N ARG A 65 2.03 13.43 -0.85
CA ARG A 65 2.03 14.53 -1.84
C ARG A 65 1.03 15.63 -1.47
N PRO A 66 1.13 16.85 -2.03
CA PRO A 66 0.07 17.85 -1.88
C PRO A 66 -1.31 17.26 -2.25
N PRO A 67 -2.39 17.60 -1.52
CA PRO A 67 -3.72 17.02 -1.74
C PRO A 67 -4.20 17.01 -3.19
N SER A 68 -4.00 18.10 -3.92
CA SER A 68 -4.36 18.21 -5.34
C SER A 68 -3.60 17.22 -6.23
N MET A 69 -2.30 17.06 -5.98
CA MET A 69 -1.46 16.11 -6.72
C MET A 69 -1.81 14.66 -6.40
N MET A 70 -2.18 14.35 -5.14
CA MET A 70 -2.69 13.02 -4.81
C MET A 70 -4.02 12.72 -5.49
N GLN A 71 -4.90 13.71 -5.59
CA GLN A 71 -6.18 13.52 -6.28
C GLN A 71 -5.96 13.23 -7.76
N GLN A 72 -5.10 14.00 -8.43
CA GLN A 72 -4.71 13.76 -9.82
C GLN A 72 -4.10 12.37 -10.00
N LYS A 73 -3.16 11.98 -9.13
CA LYS A 73 -2.58 10.64 -9.15
C LYS A 73 -3.65 9.55 -9.01
N THR A 74 -4.64 9.76 -8.13
CA THR A 74 -5.74 8.81 -7.93
C THR A 74 -6.59 8.66 -9.18
N VAL A 75 -6.94 9.76 -9.86
CA VAL A 75 -7.69 9.74 -11.13
C VAL A 75 -6.91 8.96 -12.20
N VAL A 76 -5.61 9.25 -12.35
CA VAL A 76 -4.75 8.58 -13.32
C VAL A 76 -4.63 7.08 -13.03
N MET A 77 -4.47 6.71 -11.75
CA MET A 77 -4.39 5.32 -11.34
C MET A 77 -5.71 4.58 -11.60
N ASP A 78 -6.86 5.17 -11.29
CA ASP A 78 -8.16 4.55 -11.55
C ASP A 78 -8.36 4.30 -13.06
N GLY A 79 -7.86 5.19 -13.93
CA GLY A 79 -7.88 5.01 -15.39
C GLY A 79 -7.03 3.87 -15.94
N ALA A 80 -6.09 3.34 -15.16
CA ALA A 80 -5.35 2.12 -15.56
C ALA A 80 -6.14 0.83 -15.33
N TYR A 81 -7.21 0.86 -14.53
CA TYR A 81 -7.97 -0.34 -14.12
C TYR A 81 -9.47 -0.29 -14.48
N HIS A 82 -9.99 0.87 -14.86
CA HIS A 82 -11.39 1.10 -15.14
C HIS A 82 -11.57 1.82 -16.49
N ASP A 83 -12.72 1.63 -17.13
CA ASP A 83 -13.03 2.36 -18.36
C ASP A 83 -13.24 3.86 -18.09
N ALA A 84 -13.13 4.66 -19.16
CA ALA A 84 -13.15 6.12 -19.04
C ALA A 84 -14.47 6.67 -18.47
N ASP A 85 -15.60 6.02 -18.72
CA ASP A 85 -16.90 6.48 -18.25
C ASP A 85 -17.10 6.14 -16.78
N GLU A 86 -16.63 4.98 -16.33
CA GLU A 86 -16.59 4.63 -14.90
C GLU A 86 -15.72 5.63 -14.12
N VAL A 87 -14.52 5.96 -14.61
CA VAL A 87 -13.61 6.91 -13.97
C VAL A 87 -14.26 8.29 -13.86
N LYS A 88 -14.83 8.80 -14.96
CA LYS A 88 -15.56 10.09 -14.95
C LYS A 88 -16.67 10.08 -13.90
N ARG A 89 -17.51 9.04 -13.88
CA ARG A 89 -18.61 8.93 -12.91
C ARG A 89 -18.11 8.89 -11.47
N ARG A 90 -17.04 8.15 -11.19
CA ARG A 90 -16.45 8.00 -9.85
C ARG A 90 -15.86 9.31 -9.32
N HIS A 91 -15.36 10.16 -10.19
CA HIS A 91 -14.70 11.42 -9.83
C HIS A 91 -15.55 12.68 -10.06
N ALA A 92 -16.71 12.58 -10.72
CA ALA A 92 -17.56 13.73 -11.04
C ALA A 92 -17.97 14.58 -9.82
N GLN A 93 -18.13 13.95 -8.66
CA GLN A 93 -18.53 14.62 -7.41
C GLN A 93 -17.39 14.66 -6.37
N ARG A 94 -16.17 14.25 -6.73
CA ARG A 94 -15.04 14.28 -5.80
C ARG A 94 -14.42 15.67 -5.77
N SER A 95 -13.93 16.06 -4.60
CA SER A 95 -13.10 17.26 -4.44
C SER A 95 -11.89 17.21 -5.38
N SER A 96 -11.42 18.39 -5.78
CA SER A 96 -10.14 18.57 -6.48
C SER A 96 -8.95 18.18 -5.60
N ASP A 97 -9.16 18.11 -4.29
CA ASP A 97 -8.16 17.75 -3.31
C ASP A 97 -8.43 16.40 -2.67
N PHE A 98 -7.38 15.61 -2.49
CA PHE A 98 -7.44 14.36 -1.78
C PHE A 98 -7.47 14.61 -0.27
N ASP A 99 -8.49 14.08 0.37
CA ASP A 99 -8.65 14.13 1.82
C ASP A 99 -7.97 12.91 2.47
N TYR A 100 -6.89 13.15 3.22
CA TYR A 100 -6.12 12.12 3.91
C TYR A 100 -6.82 11.49 5.12
N GLY A 101 -8.00 12.00 5.50
CA GLY A 101 -8.71 11.62 6.70
C GLY A 101 -8.08 12.25 7.95
N ASN A 102 -8.45 11.73 9.11
CA ASN A 102 -7.96 12.22 10.39
C ASN A 102 -6.51 11.80 10.61
N MET A 103 -5.59 12.76 10.63
CA MET A 103 -4.16 12.52 10.78
C MET A 103 -3.79 11.91 12.13
N ASN A 104 -4.64 12.08 13.16
CA ASN A 104 -4.43 11.47 14.48
C ASN A 104 -4.56 9.94 14.46
N ASP A 105 -5.17 9.36 13.42
CA ASP A 105 -5.25 7.91 13.28
C ASP A 105 -3.88 7.31 12.89
N TYR A 106 -2.93 8.09 12.37
CA TYR A 106 -1.63 7.58 11.90
C TYR A 106 -0.55 7.57 12.98
N SER A 107 0.40 6.64 12.86
CA SER A 107 1.51 6.53 13.82
C SER A 107 2.58 7.55 13.42
N VAL A 108 3.14 8.26 14.39
CA VAL A 108 4.26 9.16 14.12
C VAL A 108 5.51 8.33 13.85
N PHE A 109 6.13 8.55 12.70
CA PHE A 109 7.45 7.99 12.38
C PHE A 109 8.51 8.67 13.24
N LYS A 110 9.30 7.88 13.97
CA LYS A 110 10.29 8.39 14.94
C LYS A 110 11.74 8.10 14.56
N ASP A 111 11.96 7.28 13.54
CA ASP A 111 13.31 6.96 13.07
C ASP A 111 13.86 8.01 12.11
N THR A 112 15.08 7.77 11.63
CA THR A 112 15.78 8.71 10.75
C THR A 112 15.41 8.49 9.30
N HIS A 113 14.97 9.56 8.62
CA HIS A 113 14.77 9.54 7.18
C HIS A 113 16.12 9.51 6.42
N PRO A 114 16.19 8.86 5.25
CA PRO A 114 17.36 8.93 4.39
C PRO A 114 17.79 10.38 4.09
N GLN A 115 19.10 10.63 4.07
CA GLN A 115 19.66 11.98 3.84
C GLN A 115 19.12 12.65 2.57
N VAL A 116 18.90 11.87 1.51
CA VAL A 116 18.34 12.34 0.23
C VAL A 116 16.93 12.92 0.35
N LEU A 117 16.19 12.62 1.43
CA LEU A 117 14.85 13.15 1.67
C LEU A 117 14.85 14.50 2.42
N LYS A 118 16.00 14.97 2.92
CA LYS A 118 16.07 16.20 3.74
C LYS A 118 15.42 17.39 3.03
N ASP A 119 15.79 17.64 1.78
CA ASP A 119 15.24 18.76 1.01
C ASP A 119 13.78 18.54 0.60
N PHE A 120 13.33 17.29 0.48
CA PHE A 120 11.92 16.98 0.25
C PHE A 120 11.06 17.34 1.47
N ILE A 121 11.52 16.95 2.67
CA ILE A 121 10.85 17.25 3.94
C ILE A 121 10.82 18.76 4.18
N ASN A 122 11.92 19.47 3.91
CA ASN A 122 11.99 20.92 4.08
C ASN A 122 11.01 21.70 3.18
N ARG A 123 10.63 21.13 2.02
CA ARG A 123 9.65 21.72 1.10
C ARG A 123 8.20 21.40 1.46
N PHE A 124 7.95 20.71 2.57
CA PHE A 124 6.59 20.40 3.02
C PHE A 124 5.84 21.68 3.40
N ASN A 125 4.93 22.09 2.52
CA ASN A 125 4.23 23.39 2.58
C ASN A 125 2.70 23.27 2.53
N TRP A 126 2.16 22.08 2.79
CA TRP A 126 0.72 21.79 2.73
C TRP A 126 0.17 21.21 4.04
N LYS A 127 0.86 21.49 5.15
CA LYS A 127 0.49 21.01 6.50
C LYS A 127 -0.87 21.53 6.97
N ASP A 128 -1.20 22.75 6.58
CA ASP A 128 -2.48 23.44 6.83
C ASP A 128 -3.68 22.77 6.13
N ARG A 129 -3.41 21.92 5.14
CA ARG A 129 -4.42 21.16 4.40
C ARG A 129 -4.64 19.75 4.94
N LEU A 130 -4.02 19.43 6.09
CA LEU A 130 -4.17 18.18 6.81
C LEU A 130 -5.07 18.37 8.03
N HIS A 131 -5.81 17.32 8.36
CA HIS A 131 -6.83 17.35 9.42
C HIS A 131 -6.31 16.70 10.70
N PHE A 132 -6.12 17.50 11.75
CA PHE A 132 -5.65 17.06 13.07
C PHE A 132 -6.72 17.19 14.16
N GLU A 133 -7.97 17.44 13.78
CA GLU A 133 -9.09 17.57 14.71
C GLU A 133 -9.49 16.19 15.25
N LYS A 134 -9.78 16.10 16.56
CA LYS A 134 -10.01 14.83 17.28
C LYS A 134 -11.09 13.93 16.65
N ASN A 135 -12.08 14.50 15.96
CA ASN A 135 -13.20 13.79 15.37
C ASN A 135 -13.43 14.13 13.89
N TYR A 136 -12.37 14.50 13.16
CA TYR A 136 -12.50 14.78 11.74
C TYR A 136 -13.07 13.58 10.98
N LYS A 137 -14.11 13.82 10.18
CA LYS A 137 -14.72 12.81 9.30
C LYS A 137 -14.61 13.29 7.86
N PRO A 138 -13.87 12.56 7.01
CA PRO A 138 -13.68 12.97 5.63
C PRO A 138 -15.01 12.91 4.86
N ALA A 139 -15.27 13.90 4.00
CA ALA A 139 -16.45 13.97 3.15
C ALA A 139 -16.30 13.09 1.89
N ARG A 140 -15.79 11.87 2.07
CA ARG A 140 -15.57 10.87 1.03
C ARG A 140 -15.85 9.46 1.56
N PRO A 141 -16.07 8.46 0.68
CA PRO A 141 -16.15 7.07 1.12
C PRO A 141 -14.93 6.67 1.95
N SER A 142 -15.16 5.86 2.97
CA SER A 142 -14.10 5.36 3.84
C SER A 142 -13.09 4.52 3.07
N LEU A 143 -11.81 4.85 3.23
CA LEU A 143 -10.70 4.03 2.76
C LEU A 143 -10.71 2.69 3.49
N LYS A 144 -10.00 1.71 2.92
CA LYS A 144 -9.97 0.34 3.44
C LYS A 144 -9.62 0.33 4.93
N HIS A 145 -8.55 1.00 5.35
CA HIS A 145 -8.11 1.04 6.75
C HIS A 145 -9.05 1.80 7.70
N GLU A 146 -9.94 2.63 7.17
CA GLU A 146 -10.88 3.42 7.98
C GLU A 146 -12.16 2.64 8.33
N LYS A 147 -12.47 1.56 7.60
CA LYS A 147 -13.70 0.78 7.83
C LYS A 147 -13.61 0.01 9.15
N LEU A 148 -14.71 -0.04 9.89
CA LEU A 148 -14.80 -0.64 11.22
C LEU A 148 -14.23 -2.06 11.28
N LYS A 149 -14.53 -2.92 10.30
CA LYS A 149 -14.00 -4.30 10.26
C LYS A 149 -12.47 -4.35 10.27
N TYR A 150 -11.80 -3.43 9.58
CA TYR A 150 -10.35 -3.38 9.53
C TYR A 150 -9.78 -2.72 10.78
N LYS A 151 -10.46 -1.71 11.36
CA LYS A 151 -10.07 -1.14 12.66
C LYS A 151 -10.12 -2.18 13.77
N ILE A 152 -11.19 -2.98 13.86
CA ILE A 152 -11.33 -4.08 14.83
C ILE A 152 -10.25 -5.13 14.62
N LEU A 153 -10.06 -5.57 13.37
CA LEU A 153 -9.08 -6.61 13.06
C LEU A 153 -7.64 -6.15 13.40
N SER A 154 -7.30 -4.90 13.04
CA SER A 154 -6.02 -4.30 13.39
C SER A 154 -5.84 -4.23 14.91
N ALA A 155 -6.88 -3.87 15.67
CA ALA A 155 -6.80 -3.84 17.12
C ALA A 155 -6.52 -5.23 17.74
N ILE A 156 -7.20 -6.28 17.25
CA ILE A 156 -6.96 -7.66 17.71
C ILE A 156 -5.52 -8.09 17.40
N GLU A 157 -5.04 -7.82 16.18
CA GLU A 157 -3.70 -8.21 15.77
C GLU A 157 -2.62 -7.52 16.61
N GLN A 158 -2.77 -6.21 16.83
CA GLN A 158 -1.79 -5.42 17.59
C GLN A 158 -1.85 -5.70 19.09
N GLN A 159 -3.04 -5.81 19.68
CA GLN A 159 -3.19 -5.92 21.14
C GLN A 159 -3.11 -7.37 21.64
N CYS A 160 -3.56 -8.34 20.85
CA CYS A 160 -3.66 -9.73 21.31
C CYS A 160 -2.65 -10.67 20.64
N LEU A 161 -2.16 -10.34 19.43
CA LEU A 161 -1.33 -11.24 18.63
C LEU A 161 0.10 -10.72 18.39
N GLY A 162 0.52 -9.69 19.12
CA GLY A 162 1.86 -9.11 18.99
C GLY A 162 2.15 -8.58 17.59
N GLY A 163 1.15 -8.02 16.91
CA GLY A 163 1.25 -7.51 15.55
C GLY A 163 1.18 -8.59 14.46
N ARG A 164 0.93 -9.86 14.81
CA ARG A 164 0.79 -10.92 13.81
C ARG A 164 -0.51 -10.75 13.00
N HIS A 165 -0.33 -10.52 11.71
CA HIS A 165 -1.42 -10.36 10.74
C HIS A 165 -2.19 -11.67 10.51
N LEU A 166 -3.51 -11.65 10.72
CA LEU A 166 -4.39 -12.78 10.48
C LEU A 166 -4.78 -12.83 9.01
N PHE A 167 -4.84 -14.03 8.40
CA PHE A 167 -5.33 -14.21 7.01
C PHE A 167 -4.70 -13.29 5.94
N GLY A 168 -3.50 -12.75 6.22
CA GLY A 168 -2.80 -11.86 5.30
C GLY A 168 -2.44 -12.56 4.00
N TYR A 169 -2.30 -11.78 2.93
CA TYR A 169 -1.85 -12.28 1.64
C TYR A 169 -0.51 -13.02 1.78
N ARG A 170 -0.42 -14.22 1.19
CA ARG A 170 0.80 -15.03 1.18
C ARG A 170 0.96 -15.74 -0.17
N ASN A 171 2.08 -15.46 -0.84
CA ASN A 171 2.43 -16.05 -2.15
C ASN A 171 3.86 -16.61 -2.19
N TRP A 172 4.38 -17.03 -1.04
CA TRP A 172 5.74 -17.55 -0.90
C TRP A 172 5.83 -18.64 0.18
N LYS A 173 6.90 -19.44 0.09
CA LYS A 173 7.31 -20.41 1.10
C LYS A 173 8.53 -19.86 1.84
N VAL A 174 8.39 -19.59 3.13
CA VAL A 174 9.52 -19.16 3.98
C VAL A 174 10.43 -20.37 4.22
N VAL A 175 11.75 -20.19 4.16
CA VAL A 175 12.73 -21.28 4.29
C VAL A 175 13.89 -20.92 5.21
N GLY A 176 14.02 -21.64 6.32
CA GLY A 176 14.99 -21.31 7.37
C GLY A 176 14.50 -20.16 8.24
N ASP A 177 14.71 -20.31 9.53
CA ASP A 177 14.57 -19.26 10.54
C ASP A 177 15.96 -18.66 10.81
#